data_AF-A0A419EWZ1-F1
#
_entry.id   AF-A0A419EWZ1-F1
#
_cell.length_a   1.000
_cell.length_b   1.000
_cell.length_c   1.000
_cell.angle_alpha   90.00
_cell.angle_beta   90.00
_cell.angle_gamma   90.00
#
_symmetry.space_group_name_H-M   'P 1'
#
loop_
_entity.id
_entity.type
_entity.pdbx_description
1 polymer ?
#
loop_
_entity_poly.entity_id
_entity_poly.type
_entity_poly.pdbx_seq_one_letter_code
_entity_poly.pdbx_strand_id
1 'polypeptide(L)' 'MHLGHIHEPAEENPELALYHFGRAIDFLRAGQESRAIEEFRLVLRYDPEFGEARARLEELGEGLGESSRD' A
#
# COMPACT_ATOMS: atom_id res chain seq x y z
N MET A 1 15.91 10.10 -28.09
CA MET A 1 15.80 10.80 -26.79
C MET A 1 14.83 9.98 -25.95
N HIS A 2 15.32 9.11 -25.05
CA HIS A 2 14.47 8.33 -24.14
C HIS A 2 14.47 9.04 -22.80
N LEU A 3 13.34 9.66 -22.48
CA LEU A 3 13.11 10.40 -21.25
C LEU A 3 13.12 9.43 -20.05
N GLY A 4 14.19 9.48 -19.26
CA GLY A 4 14.15 9.75 -17.82
C GLY A 4 13.06 9.14 -16.95
N HIS A 5 12.91 7.82 -16.92
CA HIS A 5 12.30 7.15 -15.76
C HIS A 5 13.40 6.66 -14.81
N ILE A 6 14.02 7.60 -14.11
CA ILE A 6 14.69 7.28 -12.84
C ILE A 6 13.60 6.99 -11.82
N HIS A 7 13.04 5.78 -11.87
CA HIS A 7 12.44 5.24 -10.65
C HIS A 7 13.62 4.92 -9.76
N GLU A 8 13.74 5.64 -8.64
CA GLU A 8 14.49 5.15 -7.48
C GLU A 8 14.23 3.64 -7.36
N PRO A 9 15.24 2.80 -7.12
CA PRO A 9 14.99 1.38 -6.93
C PRO A 9 13.97 1.29 -5.79
N ALA A 10 12.71 0.99 -6.13
CA ALA A 10 11.80 0.44 -5.16
C ALA A 10 12.62 -0.69 -4.54
N GLU A 11 12.75 -0.67 -3.22
CA GLU A 11 13.49 -1.71 -2.53
C GLU A 11 12.64 -2.98 -2.67
N GLU A 12 12.66 -3.60 -3.85
CA GLU A 12 11.78 -4.70 -4.24
C GLU A 12 12.11 -5.90 -3.37
N ASN A 13 11.37 -6.02 -2.27
CA ASN A 13 11.58 -6.98 -1.21
C ASN A 13 10.22 -7.55 -0.85
N PRO A 14 9.73 -8.56 -1.61
CA PRO A 14 8.43 -9.15 -1.38
C PRO A 14 8.29 -9.75 0.03
N GLU A 15 9.40 -10.21 0.64
CA GLU A 15 9.41 -10.69 2.03
C GLU A 15 9.07 -9.57 3.03
N LEU A 16 9.64 -8.37 2.80
CA LEU A 16 9.39 -7.20 3.64
C LEU A 16 7.99 -6.65 3.39
N ALA A 17 7.52 -6.68 2.13
CA ALA A 17 6.15 -6.35 1.77
C ALA A 17 5.14 -7.25 2.53
N LEU A 18 5.35 -8.57 2.54
CA LEU A 18 4.50 -9.51 3.28
C LEU A 18 4.53 -9.26 4.80
N TYR A 19 5.70 -8.91 5.35
CA TYR A 19 5.82 -8.56 6.77
C TYR A 19 4.96 -7.33 7.13
N HIS A 20 5.08 -6.26 6.36
CA HIS A 20 4.28 -5.04 6.55
C HIS A 20 2.79 -5.30 6.30
N PHE A 21 2.44 -6.14 5.32
CA PHE A 21 1.06 -6.54 5.07
C PHE A 21 0.45 -7.25 6.29
N GLY A 22 1.18 -8.20 6.90
CA GLY A 22 0.75 -8.87 8.12
C GLY A 22 0.50 -7.90 9.28
N ARG A 23 1.37 -6.89 9.45
CA ARG A 23 1.19 -5.84 10.46
C ARG A 23 -0.01 -4.94 10.15
N ALA A 24 -0.21 -4.59 8.89
CA ALA A 24 -1.37 -3.81 8.45
C ALA A 24 -2.69 -4.52 8.79
N ILE A 25 -2.76 -5.82 8.54
CA ILE A 25 -3.91 -6.65 8.91
C ILE A 25 -4.12 -6.70 10.43
N ASP A 26 -3.06 -6.81 11.21
CA ASP A 26 -3.15 -6.78 12.69
C ASP A 26 -3.72 -5.43 13.18
N PHE A 27 -3.23 -4.32 12.61
CA PHE A 27 -3.78 -2.99 12.89
C PHE A 27 -5.24 -2.85 12.49
N LEU A 28 -5.66 -3.38 11.33
CA LEU A 28 -7.09 -3.41 10.95
C LEU A 28 -7.93 -4.17 11.97
N ARG A 29 -7.45 -5.33 12.44
CA ARG A 29 -8.14 -6.13 13.46
C ARG A 29 -8.21 -5.43 14.80
N ALA A 30 -7.23 -4.58 15.11
CA ALA A 30 -7.23 -3.72 16.28
C ALA A 30 -8.09 -2.45 16.11
N GLY A 31 -8.72 -2.23 14.95
CA GLY A 31 -9.48 -1.02 14.64
C GLY A 31 -8.60 0.22 14.42
N GLN A 32 -7.30 0.02 14.17
CA GLN A 32 -6.31 1.08 13.96
C GLN A 32 -6.09 1.32 12.46
N GLU A 33 -7.15 1.70 11.75
CA GLU A 33 -7.14 1.89 10.29
C GLU A 33 -6.04 2.84 9.82
N SER A 34 -5.82 3.95 10.54
CA SER A 34 -4.75 4.91 10.18
C SER A 34 -3.35 4.28 10.17
N ARG A 35 -3.06 3.36 11.11
CA ARG A 35 -1.77 2.66 11.14
C ARG A 35 -1.70 1.57 10.09
N ALA A 36 -2.81 0.90 9.82
CA ALA A 36 -2.89 -0.08 8.75
C ALA A 36 -2.59 0.55 7.39
N ILE A 37 -3.13 1.74 7.11
CA ILE A 37 -2.86 2.51 5.90
C ILE A 37 -1.35 2.77 5.74
N GLU A 38 -0.66 3.21 6.80
CA GLU A 38 0.78 3.46 6.74
C GLU A 38 1.57 2.19 6.41
N GLU A 39 1.20 1.05 7.01
CA GLU A 39 1.84 -0.22 6.71
C GLU A 39 1.52 -0.69 5.28
N PHE A 40 0.29 -0.56 4.78
CA PHE A 40 -0.06 -0.89 3.39
C PHE A 40 0.70 -0.05 2.36
N ARG A 41 0.97 1.23 2.65
CA ARG A 41 1.83 2.06 1.81
C ARG A 41 3.26 1.52 1.72
N LEU A 42 3.79 1.02 2.84
CA LEU A 42 5.10 0.35 2.84
C LEU A 42 5.06 -0.93 2.01
N VAL A 43 3.97 -1.71 2.08
CA VAL A 43 3.79 -2.88 1.20
C VAL A 43 3.97 -2.50 -0.26
N LEU A 44 3.30 -1.43 -0.73
CA LEU A 44 3.42 -0.97 -2.12
C LEU A 44 4.75 -0.31 -2.47
N ARG A 45 5.50 0.13 -1.46
CA ARG A 45 6.87 0.63 -1.64
C ARG A 45 7.86 -0.51 -1.88
N TYR A 46 7.64 -1.65 -1.22
CA TYR A 46 8.48 -2.84 -1.33
C TYR A 46 8.02 -3.82 -2.41
N ASP A 47 6.73 -3.81 -2.74
CA ASP A 47 6.12 -4.61 -3.79
C ASP A 47 4.98 -3.79 -4.43
N PRO A 48 5.29 -2.95 -5.44
CA PRO A 48 4.28 -2.11 -6.09
C PRO A 48 3.21 -2.92 -6.84
N GLU A 49 3.49 -4.20 -7.12
CA GLU A 49 2.56 -5.14 -7.74
C GLU A 49 1.62 -5.82 -6.72
N PHE A 50 1.72 -5.51 -5.42
CA PHE A 50 0.92 -6.11 -4.36
C PHE A 50 -0.54 -5.66 -4.42
N GLY A 51 -1.32 -6.31 -5.28
CA GLY A 51 -2.71 -5.93 -5.58
C GLY A 51 -3.63 -5.93 -4.37
N GLU A 52 -3.39 -6.82 -3.39
CA GLU A 52 -4.17 -6.83 -2.14
C GLU A 52 -3.98 -5.56 -1.30
N ALA A 53 -2.77 -5.02 -1.23
CA ALA A 53 -2.50 -3.82 -0.43
C ALA A 53 -3.10 -2.58 -1.09
N ARG A 54 -3.11 -2.53 -2.43
CA ARG A 54 -3.86 -1.50 -3.18
C ARG A 54 -5.35 -1.56 -2.87
N ALA A 55 -5.96 -2.73 -3.01
CA ALA A 55 -7.39 -2.92 -2.73
C ALA A 55 -7.74 -2.56 -1.28
N ARG A 56 -6.86 -2.87 -0.31
CA ARG A 56 -7.03 -2.47 1.09
C ARG A 56 -6.97 -0.96 1.28
N LEU A 57 -6.03 -0.26 0.64
CA LEU A 57 -5.96 1.20 0.71
C LEU A 57 -7.20 1.85 0.09
N GLU A 58 -7.70 1.30 -1.02
CA GLU A 58 -8.95 1.75 -1.65
C GLU A 58 -10.16 1.53 -0.73
N GLU A 59 -10.26 0.36 -0.09
CA GLU A 59 -11.31 0.03 0.89
C GLU A 59 -11.27 0.97 2.10
N LEU A 60 -10.08 1.35 2.56
CA LEU A 60 -9.86 2.25 3.69
C LEU A 60 -9.99 3.73 3.32
N GLY A 61 -10.31 4.05 2.06
CA GLY A 61 -10.57 5.42 1.60
C GLY A 61 -9.30 6.24 1.30
N GLU A 62 -8.15 5.58 1.14
CA GLU A 62 -6.90 6.17 0.63
C GLU A 62 -6.74 5.95 -0.90
N GLY A 63 -7.84 5.64 -1.57
CA GLY A 63 -7.94 5.80 -3.02
C GLY A 63 -7.98 7.29 -3.35
N LEU A 64 -6.96 7.76 -4.08
CA LEU A 64 -6.87 9.12 -4.59
C LEU A 64 -8.23 9.58 -5.13
N GLY A 65 -8.70 10.71 -4.59
CA GLY A 65 -10.09 11.10 -4.55
C GLY A 65 -10.83 10.98 -5.88
N GLU A 66 -11.88 10.17 -5.87
CA GLU A 66 -13.09 10.14 -6.69
C GLU A 66 -13.91 8.99 -6.08
N SER A 67 -15.19 9.05 -5.76
CA SER A 67 -16.26 10.01 -5.93
C SER A 67 -17.39 9.47 -5.04
N SER A 68 -18.23 10.37 -4.57
CA SER A 68 -19.61 10.14 -4.14
C SER A 68 -20.22 8.81 -4.58
N ARG A 69 -20.74 8.05 -3.63
CA ARG A 69 -21.93 7.24 -3.89
C ARG A 69 -23.09 7.91 -3.15
N ASP A 70 -23.75 8.79 -3.90
CA ASP A 70 -25.16 9.15 -3.71
C ASP A 70 -26.03 7.88 -3.66
#